data_AF-A0A382HZ54-F1
#
_entry.id   AF-A0A382HZ54-F1
#
_cell.length_a   1.000
_cell.length_b   1.000
_cell.length_c   1.000
_cell.angle_alpha   90.00
_cell.angle_beta   90.00
_cell.angle_gamma   90.00
#
_symmetry.space_group_name_H-M   'P 1'
#
loop_
_entity.id
_entity.type
_entity.pdbx_description
1 polymer ?
#
loop_
_entity_poly.entity_id
_entity_poly.type
_entity_poly.pdbx_seq_one_letter_code
_entity_poly.pdbx_strand_id
1 'polypeptide(L)' 'MTNKSAEQLPNVSVELTVQRLLDERQESLKLEVLNPDVGLDREVSDPDVSSPGIALAGHTERF' A
#
# COMPACT_ATOMS: atom_id res chain seq x y z
N MET A 1 13.77 -19.85 -29.85
CA MET A 1 12.41 -20.38 -29.60
C MET A 1 12.55 -21.32 -28.42
N THR A 2 12.08 -21.05 -27.21
CA THR A 2 10.76 -20.59 -26.80
C THR A 2 10.92 -20.02 -25.39
N ASN A 3 10.65 -18.73 -25.18
CA ASN A 3 10.58 -18.21 -23.82
C ASN A 3 9.23 -18.65 -23.25
N LYS A 4 9.25 -19.55 -22.26
CA LYS A 4 8.06 -19.92 -21.50
C LYS A 4 7.54 -18.66 -20.81
N SER A 5 6.39 -18.18 -21.26
CA SER A 5 5.58 -17.18 -20.58
C SER A 5 5.46 -17.56 -19.11
N ALA A 6 5.90 -16.66 -18.23
CA ALA A 6 5.60 -16.78 -16.81
C ALA A 6 4.08 -16.80 -16.68
N GLU A 7 3.55 -17.94 -16.23
CA GLU A 7 2.14 -18.06 -15.87
C GLU A 7 1.89 -17.08 -14.72
N GLN A 8 1.20 -15.99 -15.03
CA GLN A 8 0.66 -15.07 -14.04
C GLN A 8 -0.30 -15.87 -13.16
N LEU A 9 0.15 -16.23 -11.96
CA LEU A 9 -0.69 -16.86 -10.95
C LEU A 9 -1.90 -15.96 -10.68
N PRO A 10 -3.10 -16.53 -10.43
CA PRO A 10 -4.29 -15.75 -10.17
C PRO A 10 -4.01 -14.79 -9.01
N ASN A 11 -4.24 -13.50 -9.25
CA ASN A 11 -3.99 -12.44 -8.28
C ASN A 11 -5.01 -12.62 -7.14
N VAL A 12 -4.68 -13.45 -6.16
CA VAL A 12 -5.44 -13.54 -4.91
C VAL A 12 -5.14 -12.25 -4.16
N SER A 13 -5.86 -11.19 -4.51
CA SER A 13 -5.81 -9.93 -3.78
C SER A 13 -6.48 -10.17 -2.44
N VAL A 14 -5.66 -10.62 -1.50
CA VAL A 14 -6.00 -10.57 -0.09
C VAL A 14 -6.19 -9.08 0.24
N GLU A 15 -7.42 -8.65 0.51
CA GLU A 15 -7.72 -7.26 0.88
C GLU A 15 -6.82 -6.86 2.07
N LEU A 16 -5.93 -5.91 1.82
CA LEU A 16 -5.02 -5.35 2.82
C LEU A 16 -5.62 -4.01 3.25
N THR A 17 -6.02 -3.90 4.50
CA THR A 17 -6.43 -2.62 5.10
C THR A 17 -5.29 -2.00 5.88
N VAL A 18 -5.38 -0.71 6.19
CA VAL A 18 -4.43 -0.03 7.08
C VAL A 18 -4.43 -0.69 8.47
N GLN A 19 -5.60 -1.09 8.97
CA GLN A 19 -5.74 -1.83 10.23
C GLN A 19 -4.91 -3.11 10.21
N ARG A 20 -5.07 -3.92 9.16
CA ARG A 20 -4.35 -5.17 9.03
C ARG A 20 -2.85 -4.98 8.87
N LEU A 21 -2.42 -3.96 8.13
CA LEU A 21 -1.01 -3.61 8.00
C LEU A 21 -0.42 -3.25 9.37
N LEU A 22 -1.16 -2.46 10.16
CA LEU A 22 -0.76 -2.12 11.53
C LEU A 22 -0.65 -3.40 12.37
N ASP A 23 -1.72 -4.21 12.45
CA ASP A 23 -1.76 -5.42 13.27
C ASP A 23 -0.63 -6.40 12.94
N GLU A 24 -0.32 -6.61 11.65
CA GLU A 24 0.69 -7.57 11.21
C GLU A 24 2.13 -7.03 11.28
N ARG A 25 2.34 -5.71 11.18
CA ARG A 25 3.68 -5.12 10.96
C ARG A 25 4.11 -4.08 11.98
N GLN A 26 3.25 -3.74 12.95
CA GLN A 26 3.52 -2.71 13.96
C GLN A 26 4.88 -2.89 14.63
N GLU A 27 5.23 -4.10 15.07
CA GLU A 27 6.50 -4.34 15.74
C GLU A 27 7.69 -4.24 14.79
N SER A 28 7.60 -4.90 13.62
CA SER A 28 8.69 -4.95 12.64
C SER A 28 9.03 -3.59 12.03
N LEU A 29 8.02 -2.74 11.83
CA LEU A 29 8.15 -1.43 11.20
C LEU A 29 8.07 -0.28 12.23
N LYS A 30 7.86 -0.60 13.52
CA LYS A 30 7.68 0.36 14.61
C LYS A 30 6.60 1.40 14.31
N LEU A 31 5.44 0.93 13.85
CA LEU A 31 4.33 1.80 13.50
C LEU A 31 3.67 2.38 14.75
N GLU A 32 3.24 3.62 14.65
CA GLU A 32 2.55 4.35 15.71
C GLU A 32 1.29 5.01 15.15
N VAL A 33 0.19 4.87 15.86
CA VAL A 33 -1.06 5.58 15.54
C VAL A 33 -0.99 6.97 16.15
N LEU A 34 -0.86 7.99 15.30
CA LEU A 34 -0.80 9.38 15.74
C LEU A 34 -2.18 10.02 15.92
N ASN A 35 -3.23 9.44 15.30
CA ASN A 35 -4.59 9.96 15.29
C ASN A 35 -5.58 8.82 15.64
N PRO A 36 -5.78 8.51 16.94
CA PRO A 36 -6.53 7.33 17.38
C PRO A 36 -8.03 7.36 17.05
N ASP A 37 -8.60 8.55 16.77
CA ASP A 37 -10.02 8.71 16.47
C ASP A 37 -10.37 8.48 14.98
N VAL A 38 -9.37 8.18 14.14
CA VAL A 38 -9.55 7.97 12.70
C VAL A 38 -9.64 6.47 12.40
N GLY A 39 -10.64 6.06 11.61
CA GLY A 39 -10.81 4.69 11.16
C GLY A 39 -9.64 4.20 10.30
N LEU A 40 -9.25 2.94 10.49
CA LEU A 40 -8.14 2.28 9.77
C LEU A 40 -8.63 1.22 8.77
N ASP A 41 -9.92 1.21 8.46
CA ASP A 41 -10.59 0.29 7.53
C ASP A 41 -10.28 0.56 6.05
N ARG A 42 -9.58 1.67 5.74
CA ARG A 42 -9.14 2.02 4.38
C ARG A 42 -8.31 0.89 3.77
N GLU A 43 -8.65 0.54 2.52
CA GLU A 43 -7.89 -0.40 1.69
C GLU A 43 -6.54 0.21 1.20
N VAL A 44 -5.50 -0.61 1.23
CA VAL A 44 -4.19 -0.35 0.64
C VAL A 44 -4.18 -0.90 -0.78
N SER A 45 -4.51 -0.04 -1.75
CA SER A 45 -4.71 -0.41 -3.15
C SER A 45 -3.43 -0.44 -4.00
N ASP A 46 -2.33 0.15 -3.50
CA ASP A 46 -1.06 0.28 -4.21
C ASP A 46 0.08 -0.22 -3.30
N PRO A 47 0.88 -1.21 -3.74
CA PRO A 47 2.03 -1.70 -2.96
C PRO A 47 3.22 -0.73 -2.95
N ASP A 48 3.27 0.26 -3.85
CA ASP A 48 4.40 1.18 -3.96
C ASP A 48 4.30 2.34 -2.96
N VAL A 49 5.41 2.64 -2.28
CA VAL A 49 5.50 3.78 -1.37
C VAL A 49 5.64 5.06 -2.19
N SER A 50 4.68 5.97 -2.06
CA SER A 50 4.71 7.27 -2.71
C SER A 50 5.68 8.23 -2.01
N SER A 51 6.47 8.97 -2.79
CA SER A 51 7.24 10.14 -2.33
C SER A 51 6.52 11.42 -2.76
N PRO A 52 5.69 12.04 -1.90
CA PRO A 52 4.70 13.04 -2.32
C PRO A 52 5.29 14.43 -2.61
N GLY A 53 6.60 14.59 -2.79
CA GLY A 53 7.24 15.91 -2.95
C GLY A 53 6.63 16.77 -4.06
N ILE A 54 6.27 16.17 -5.19
CA ILE A 54 5.61 16.85 -6.32
C ILE A 54 4.13 17.17 -6.00
N ALA A 55 3.42 16.26 -5.33
CA ALA A 55 2.06 16.50 -4.87
C ALA A 55 2.01 17.67 -3.85
N LEU A 56 2.99 17.74 -2.96
CA LEU A 56 3.15 18.83 -1.98
C LEU A 56 3.49 20.17 -2.64
N ALA A 57 4.09 20.16 -3.84
CA ALA A 57 4.31 21.35 -4.65
C ALA A 57 3.05 21.79 -5.43
N GLY A 58 1.91 21.09 -5.27
CA GLY A 58 0.63 21.40 -5.93
C GLY A 58 0.38 20.64 -7.23
N HIS A 59 1.29 19.76 -7.64
CA HIS A 59 1.14 18.96 -8.86
C HIS A 59 0.64 17.55 -8.51
N THR A 60 -0.68 17.39 -8.51
CA THR A 60 -1.35 16.12 -8.15
C THR A 60 -1.88 15.35 -9.35
N GLU A 61 -1.95 15.99 -10.52
CA GLU A 61 -2.26 15.35 -11.79
C GLU A 61 -0.98 14.69 -12.34
N ARG A 62 -1.12 13.44 -12.78
CA ARG A 62 -0.03 12.72 -13.46
C ARG A 62 0.24 13.37 -14.83
N PHE A 63 1.51 13.45 -15.20
CA PHE A 63 1.89 13.30 -16.60
C PHE A 63 1.64 11.86 -17.04
#